data_AF-A0A5B9YJZ1-F1
#
_entry.id   AF-A0A5B9YJZ1-F1
#
_cell.length_a   1.000
_cell.length_b   1.000
_cell.length_c   1.000
_cell.angle_alpha   90.00
_cell.angle_beta   90.00
_cell.angle_gamma   90.00
#
_symmetry.space_group_name_H-M   'P 1'
#
loop_
_entity.id
_entity.type
_entity.pdbx_description
1 polymer ?
#
loop_
_entity_poly.entity_id
_entity_poly.type
_entity_poly.pdbx_seq_one_letter_code
_entity_poly.pdbx_strand_id
1 'polypeptide(L)' 'MTAEGLKSIEDIQVGANVYAENPETGEKGLKEVQATYIHDKVVII' A
#
# COMPACT_ATOMS: atom_id res chain seq x y z
N MET A 1 1.01 -6.50 -0.50
CA MET A 1 1.82 -7.10 -1.58
C MET A 1 1.64 -6.25 -2.83
N THR A 2 2.70 -5.95 -3.55
CA THR A 2 2.66 -5.20 -4.81
C THR A 2 2.70 -6.15 -6.00
N ALA A 3 2.45 -5.64 -7.21
CA ALA A 3 2.62 -6.41 -8.46
C ALA A 3 4.05 -6.97 -8.62
N GLU A 4 5.04 -6.33 -8.01
CA GLU A 4 6.47 -6.70 -8.06
C GLU A 4 6.89 -7.61 -6.88
N GLY A 5 5.94 -7.99 -6.01
CA GLY A 5 6.18 -8.83 -4.84
C GLY A 5 6.05 -8.09 -3.50
N LEU A 6 6.73 -8.58 -2.47
CA LEU A 6 6.72 -7.98 -1.14
C LEU A 6 7.60 -6.73 -1.11
N LYS A 7 7.00 -5.61 -0.75
CA LYS A 7 7.68 -4.32 -0.49
C LYS A 7 7.25 -3.80 0.87
N SER A 8 8.15 -3.10 1.55
CA SER A 8 7.84 -2.39 2.79
C SER A 8 6.84 -1.27 2.50
N ILE A 9 5.97 -0.96 3.47
CA ILE A 9 4.94 0.07 3.31
C ILE A 9 5.55 1.47 3.06
N GLU A 10 6.74 1.72 3.60
CA GLU A 10 7.50 2.96 3.42
C GLU A 10 8.07 3.14 2.00
N ASP A 11 8.19 2.06 1.23
CA ASP A 11 8.67 2.09 -0.16
C ASP A 11 7.51 2.21 -1.17
N ILE A 12 6.25 2.22 -0.71
CA ILE A 12 5.08 2.32 -1.59
C ILE A 12 4.85 3.79 -1.97
N GLN A 13 4.67 4.02 -3.26
CA GLN A 13 4.43 5.34 -3.84
C GLN A 13 3.06 5.42 -4.52
N VAL A 14 2.56 6.64 -4.71
CA VAL A 14 1.37 6.89 -5.54
C VAL A 14 1.61 6.36 -6.96
N GLY A 15 0.60 5.71 -7.53
CA GLY A 15 0.71 5.00 -8.81
C GLY A 15 1.16 3.53 -8.69
N ALA A 16 1.61 3.08 -7.51
CA ALA A 16 1.96 1.68 -7.30
C ALA A 16 0.70 0.80 -7.28
N ASN A 17 0.80 -0.38 -7.90
CA ASN A 17 -0.26 -1.39 -7.85
C ASN A 17 -0.09 -2.30 -6.62
N VAL A 18 -1.07 -2.26 -5.71
CA VAL A 18 -1.10 -3.06 -4.49
C VAL A 18 -2.30 -4.00 -4.51
N TYR A 19 -2.11 -5.22 -3.99
CA TYR A 19 -3.22 -6.15 -3.79
C TYR A 19 -4.15 -5.61 -2.70
N ALA A 20 -5.42 -5.43 -3.05
CA ALA A 20 -6.45 -4.90 -2.18
C ALA A 20 -7.81 -5.57 -2.44
N GLU A 21 -8.66 -5.55 -1.42
CA GLU A 21 -10.05 -6.01 -1.49
C GLU A 21 -10.99 -4.82 -1.49
N ASN A 22 -12.02 -4.85 -2.32
CA ASN A 22 -13.14 -3.91 -2.23
C ASN A 22 -14.00 -4.28 -1.01
N PRO A 23 -14.13 -3.42 0.01
CA PRO A 23 -14.93 -3.74 1.19
C PRO A 23 -16.45 -3.84 0.93
N GLU A 24 -16.95 -3.26 -0.16
CA GLU A 24 -18.39 -3.29 -0.50
C GLU A 24 -18.78 -4.56 -1.26
N THR A 25 -17.87 -5.10 -2.07
CA THR A 25 -18.16 -6.23 -2.98
C THR A 25 -17.35 -7.49 -2.72
N GLY A 26 -16.29 -7.40 -1.92
CA GLY A 26 -15.32 -8.49 -1.70
C GLY A 26 -14.39 -8.75 -2.90
N GLU A 27 -14.44 -7.92 -3.94
CA GLU A 27 -13.59 -8.08 -5.12
C GLU A 27 -12.12 -7.84 -4.77
N LYS A 28 -11.26 -8.80 -5.07
CA LYS A 28 -9.82 -8.74 -4.80
C LYS A 28 -9.02 -8.56 -6.08
N GLY A 29 -8.04 -7.67 -6.05
CA GLY A 29 -7.18 -7.44 -7.21
C GLY A 29 -6.07 -6.42 -6.94
N LEU A 30 -5.27 -6.17 -7.97
CA LEU A 30 -4.30 -5.08 -7.96
C LEU A 30 -5.05 -3.75 -8.15
N LYS A 31 -4.81 -2.81 -7.24
CA LYS A 31 -5.39 -1.46 -7.28
C LYS A 31 -4.28 -0.43 -7.14
N GLU A 32 -4.46 0.69 -7.82
CA GLU A 32 -3.51 1.81 -7.79
C GLU A 32 -3.61 2.58 -6.46
N VAL A 33 -2.46 2.86 -5.85
CA VAL A 33 -2.37 3.73 -4.68
C VAL A 33 -2.55 5.19 -5.10
N GLN A 34 -3.57 5.85 -4.54
CA GLN A 34 -3.87 7.25 -4.84
C GLN A 34 -3.20 8.26 -3.91
N ALA A 35 -2.88 7.86 -2.68
CA ALA A 35 -2.27 8.72 -1.68
C ALA A 35 -1.46 7.89 -0.69
N THR A 36 -0.38 8.49 -0.18
CA THR A 36 0.41 7.95 0.92
C THR A 36 0.50 8.99 2.03
N TYR A 37 0.55 8.51 3.28
CA TYR A 37 0.64 9.36 4.47
C TYR A 37 1.81 8.87 5.31
N ILE A 38 2.77 9.75 5.56
CA ILE A 38 3.93 9.45 6.41
C ILE A 38 3.66 10.11 7.75
N HIS A 39 3.71 9.31 8.82
CA HIS A 39 3.67 9.81 10.19
C HIS A 39 5.03 9.57 10.83
N ASP A 40 5.54 10.57 11.55
CA ASP A 40 6.83 10.45 12.22
C ASP A 40 6.80 9.30 13.23
N LYS A 41 7.72 8.35 13.06
CA LYS A 41 7.97 7.32 14.06
C LYS A 41 9.02 7.89 15.03
N VAL A 42 8.64 8.10 16.28
CA VAL A 42 9.62 8.37 17.34
C VAL A 42 10.47 7.10 17.49
N VAL A 43 11.69 7.14 16.97
CA VAL A 43 12.68 6.09 17.20
C VAL A 43 13.28 6.34 18.58
N ILE A 44 12.93 5.50 19.53
CA ILE A 44 13.58 5.48 20.85
C ILE A 44 14.87 4.67 20.68
N ILE A 45 16.02 5.33 20.83
CA ILE A 45 17.38 4.76 20.81
C ILE A 45 17.86 4.40 22.21
#